data_AF-A0A1J5VSE7-F1
#
_entry.id   AF-A0A1J5VSE7-F1
#
_cell.length_a   1.000
_cell.length_b   1.000
_cell.length_c   1.000
_cell.angle_alpha   90.00
_cell.angle_beta   90.00
_cell.angle_gamma   90.00
#
_symmetry.space_group_name_H-M   'P 1'
#
loop_
_entity.id
_entity.type
_entity.pdbx_description
1 polymer ?
#
loop_
_entity_poly.entity_id
_entity_poly.type
_entity_poly.pdbx_seq_one_letter_code
_entity_poly.pdbx_strand_id
1 'polypeptide(L)' 'MAMTLRLSTDEDTALIMLASAWGCSKQEATRRAIVTAASRLLDDATITNLARTTLQEYAHTERRIRQARDA' A
#
# COMPACT_ATOMS: atom_id res chain seq x y z
N MET A 1 21.38 20.88 -2.02
CA MET A 1 21.33 21.02 -0.55
C MET A 1 21.19 19.62 0.03
N ALA A 2 22.20 19.11 0.75
CA ALA A 2 22.20 17.75 1.25
C ALA A 2 21.60 17.73 2.66
N MET A 3 20.44 17.09 2.84
CA MET A 3 19.86 16.81 4.14
C MET A 3 20.22 15.38 4.50
N THR A 4 20.94 15.18 5.60
CA THR A 4 21.34 13.85 6.07
C THR A 4 20.28 13.30 7.02
N LEU A 5 19.62 12.22 6.62
CA LEU A 5 18.70 11.45 7.46
C LEU A 5 19.52 10.66 8.49
N ARG A 6 19.21 10.82 9.79
CA ARG A 6 19.80 9.98 10.83
C ARG A 6 18.99 8.70 10.95
N LEU A 7 19.68 7.58 10.77
CA LEU A 7 19.10 6.25 10.87
C LEU A 7 19.46 5.64 12.24
N SER A 8 18.51 4.94 12.82
CA SER A 8 18.75 3.96 13.88
C SER A 8 19.52 2.75 13.33
N THR A 9 20.06 1.92 14.23
CA THR A 9 20.78 0.69 13.87
C THR A 9 19.88 -0.29 13.10
N ASP A 10 18.61 -0.38 13.48
CA ASP A 10 17.66 -1.28 12.83
C ASP A 10 17.31 -0.81 11.42
N GLU A 11 17.11 0.49 11.23
CA GLU A 11 16.88 1.07 9.90
C GLU A 11 18.08 0.89 8.98
N ASP A 12 19.31 1.05 9.50
CA ASP A 12 20.53 0.84 8.71
C ASP A 12 20.66 -0.62 8.27
N THR A 13 20.40 -1.56 9.19
CA THR A 13 20.42 -3.00 8.91
C THR A 13 19.39 -3.38 7.85
N ALA A 14 18.15 -2.89 8.00
CA ALA A 14 17.08 -3.12 7.02
C ALA A 14 17.45 -2.57 5.63
N LEU A 15 18.04 -1.37 5.57
CA LEU A 15 18.45 -0.77 4.31
C LEU A 15 19.62 -1.50 3.66
N ILE A 16 20.56 -2.06 4.42
CA ILE A 16 21.62 -2.93 3.90
C ILE A 16 21.02 -4.19 3.27
N MET A 17 20.05 -4.83 3.95
CA MET A 17 19.37 -6.01 3.43
C MET A 17 18.61 -5.70 2.13
N LEU A 18 17.87 -4.58 2.09
CA LEU A 18 17.15 -4.14 0.88
C LEU A 18 18.10 -3.82 -0.27
N ALA A 19 19.19 -3.11 0.00
CA ALA A 19 20.21 -2.77 -1.00
C ALA A 19 20.84 -4.02 -1.61
N SER A 20 21.14 -5.03 -0.78
CA SER A 20 21.63 -6.34 -1.24
C SER A 20 20.59 -7.05 -2.10
N ALA A 21 19.34 -7.13 -1.65
CA ALA A 21 18.27 -7.81 -2.37
C ALA A 21 17.95 -7.15 -3.73
N TRP A 22 18.05 -5.83 -3.82
CA TRP A 22 17.79 -5.07 -5.04
C TRP A 22 19.03 -4.83 -5.91
N GLY A 23 20.21 -5.25 -5.46
CA GLY A 23 21.47 -5.04 -6.16
C GLY A 23 21.82 -3.56 -6.37
N CYS A 24 21.57 -2.71 -5.36
CA CYS A 24 21.78 -1.26 -5.46
C CYS A 24 22.48 -0.68 -4.22
N SER A 25 22.73 0.64 -4.23
CA SER A 25 23.32 1.32 -3.07
C SER A 25 22.30 1.52 -1.95
N LYS A 26 22.78 1.73 -0.71
CA LYS A 26 21.92 2.01 0.45
C LYS A 26 21.04 3.25 0.23
N GLN A 27 21.56 4.28 -0.41
CA GLN A 27 20.83 5.51 -0.74
C GLN A 27 19.76 5.26 -1.80
N GLU A 28 20.06 4.46 -2.83
CA GLU A 28 19.08 4.03 -3.83
C GLU A 28 17.96 3.20 -3.19
N ALA A 29 18.32 2.24 -2.33
CA ALA A 29 17.37 1.44 -1.57
C ALA A 29 16.48 2.31 -0.69
N THR A 30 17.03 3.32 -0.01
CA THR A 30 16.24 4.26 0.79
C THR A 30 15.18 4.96 -0.07
N ARG A 31 15.58 5.51 -1.22
CA ARG A 31 14.63 6.20 -2.11
C ARG A 31 13.58 5.23 -2.68
N ARG A 32 13.99 4.05 -3.13
CA ARG A 32 13.06 3.03 -3.65
C ARG A 32 12.06 2.59 -2.57
N ALA A 33 12.53 2.33 -1.35
CA ALA A 33 11.68 1.93 -0.24
C ALA A 33 10.62 3.00 0.09
N ILE A 34 11.01 4.28 0.10
CA ILE A 34 10.08 5.40 0.32
C ILE A 34 9.00 5.42 -0.77
N VAL A 35 9.40 5.35 -2.05
CA VAL A 35 8.45 5.35 -3.17
C VAL A 35 7.53 4.13 -3.11
N THR A 36 8.07 2.94 -2.86
CA THR A 36 7.28 1.71 -2.74
C THR A 36 6.29 1.77 -1.59
N ALA A 37 6.68 2.28 -0.42
CA ALA A 37 5.79 2.42 0.73
C ALA A 37 4.67 3.43 0.45
N ALA A 38 5.00 4.57 -0.18
CA ALA A 38 4.01 5.58 -0.56
C ALA A 38 3.01 5.03 -1.59
N SER A 39 3.48 4.33 -2.62
CA SER A 39 2.59 3.69 -3.61
C SER A 39 1.65 2.69 -2.97
N ARG A 40 2.16 1.79 -2.12
CA ARG A 40 1.33 0.80 -1.41
C ARG A 40 0.26 1.46 -0.55
N LEU A 41 0.61 2.52 0.18
CA LEU A 41 -0.34 3.26 1.00
C LEU A 41 -1.47 3.87 0.16
N LEU A 42 -1.16 4.42 -1.01
CA LEU A 42 -2.15 4.98 -1.93
C LEU A 42 -3.03 3.90 -2.57
N ASP A 43 -2.43 2.77 -2.95
CA ASP A 43 -3.16 1.63 -3.52
C ASP A 43 -4.13 1.04 -2.49
N ASP A 44 -3.69 0.84 -1.24
CA ASP A 44 -4.52 0.33 -0.16
C ASP A 44 -5.70 1.27 0.15
N ALA A 45 -5.47 2.58 0.15
CA ALA A 45 -6.52 3.57 0.31
C ALA A 45 -7.54 3.51 -0.84
N THR A 46 -7.06 3.32 -2.07
CA THR A 46 -7.90 3.19 -3.27
C THR A 46 -8.77 1.94 -3.18
N ILE A 47 -8.19 0.79 -2.84
CA ILE A 47 -8.91 -0.48 -2.66
C ILE A 47 -9.94 -0.35 -1.54
N THR A 48 -9.57 0.24 -0.41
CA THR A 48 -10.48 0.43 0.73
C THR A 48 -11.68 1.29 0.35
N ASN A 49 -11.44 2.36 -0.41
CA ASN A 49 -12.52 3.23 -0.88
C ASN A 49 -13.44 2.51 -1.86
N LEU A 50 -12.86 1.81 -2.85
CA LEU A 50 -13.61 1.04 -3.84
C LEU A 50 -14.45 -0.05 -3.18
N ALA A 51 -13.89 -0.79 -2.23
CA ALA A 51 -14.62 -1.81 -1.49
C ALA A 51 -15.82 -1.20 -0.75
N ARG A 52 -15.64 -0.04 -0.10
CA ARG A 52 -16.73 0.63 0.61
C ARG A 52 -17.88 1.01 -0.32
N THR A 53 -17.60 1.55 -1.50
CA THR A 53 -18.63 1.97 -2.45
C THR A 53 -19.31 0.77 -3.10
N THR A 54 -18.51 -0.17 -3.62
CA THR A 54 -19.02 -1.27 -4.43
C THR A 54 -19.74 -2.32 -3.58
N LEU A 55 -19.25 -2.67 -2.38
CA LEU A 55 -19.93 -3.64 -1.52
C LEU A 55 -21.33 -3.17 -1.09
N GLN A 56 -21.52 -1.87 -0.89
CA GLN A 56 -22.83 -1.30 -0.57
C GLN A 56 -23.82 -1.46 -1.74
N GLU A 57 -23.37 -1.16 -2.97
CA GLU A 57 -24.17 -1.30 -4.18
C GLU A 57 -24.55 -2.77 -4.47
N TYR A 58 -23.58 -3.68 -4.31
CA TYR A 58 -23.81 -5.12 -4.44
C TYR A 58 -24.82 -5.61 -3.41
N ALA A 59 -24.64 -5.28 -2.13
CA ALA A 59 -25.58 -5.68 -1.08
C ALA A 59 -27.00 -5.15 -1.32
N HIS A 60 -27.13 -3.92 -1.84
CA HIS A 60 -28.43 -3.36 -2.21
C HIS A 60 -29.07 -4.13 -3.38
N THR A 61 -28.28 -4.49 -4.39
CA THR A 61 -28.74 -5.26 -5.55
C THR A 61 -29.16 -6.67 -5.14
N GLU A 62 -28.39 -7.36 -4.31
CA GLU A 62 -28.73 -8.69 -3.77
C GLU A 62 -30.04 -8.68 -2.99
N ARG A 63 -30.28 -7.66 -2.16
CA ARG A 63 -31.55 -7.51 -1.43
C ARG A 63 -32.72 -7.38 -2.38
N ARG A 64 -32.59 -6.58 -3.45
CA ARG A 64 -33.64 -6.40 -4.47
C ARG A 64 -33.94 -7.71 -5.21
N ILE A 65 -32.91 -8.46 -5.60
CA ILE A 65 -33.08 -9.75 -6.28
C ILE A 65 -33.80 -10.75 -5.36
N ARG A 66 -33.44 -10.78 -4.07
CA ARG A 66 -34.10 -11.64 -3.09
C ARG A 66 -35.57 -11.30 -2.92
N GLN A 67 -35.88 -10.02 -2.73
CA GLN A 67 -37.26 -9.52 -2.63
C GLN A 67 -38.11 -9.89 -3.85
N ALA A 68 -37.55 -9.81 -5.06
CA ALA A 68 -38.27 -10.17 -6.29
C ALA A 68 -38.48 -11.68 -6.49
N ARG A 69 -37.72 -12.54 -5.78
CA ARG A 69 -37.90 -13.99 -5.80
C ARG A 69 -38.92 -14.47 -4.78
N ASP A 70 -39.02 -13.76 -3.67
CA ASP A 70 -39.92 -14.08 -2.56
C ASP A 70 -41.33 -13.47 -2.73
N ALA A 71 -41.55 -12.68 -3.81
CA ALA A 71 -42.81 -12.06 -4.20
C ALA A 71 -43.49 -12.82 -5.34
#